data_AF-A0A1M5MVM8-F1
#
_entry.id   AF-A0A1M5MVM8-F1
#
_cell.length_a   1.000
_cell.length_b   1.000
_cell.length_c   1.000
_cell.angle_alpha   90.00
_cell.angle_beta   90.00
_cell.angle_gamma   90.00
#
_symmetry.space_group_name_H-M   'P 1'
#
loop_
_entity.id
_entity.type
_entity.pdbx_description
1 polymer ?
#
loop_
_entity_poly.entity_id
_entity_poly.type
_entity_poly.pdbx_seq_one_letter_code
_entity_poly.pdbx_strand_id
1 'polypeptide(L)'
;MYGLGNALRGGFIGAGLSLAVGAFAASNPVVTNMFTADPAGLVYNDTMYIFTGHDEAPAGHEGYIMNDWHIFSSGDMDTWVDRGAALSIKSFKWARGSAWASQTIERNGKFYWYVTVHDGRDFAVGVAVADHPAGPYKDAIGKALITSDMTPANSGVN
;
A
#
# COMPACT_ATOMS: atom_id res chain seq x y z
N MET A 1 -18.13 54.48 57.78
CA MET A 1 -17.22 53.36 58.11
C MET A 1 -18.05 52.09 58.16
N TYR A 2 -17.74 51.18 57.23
CA TYR A 2 -18.14 49.77 57.07
C TYR A 2 -19.60 49.33 57.31
N GLY A 3 -20.26 48.99 56.20
CA GLY A 3 -21.48 48.16 56.16
C GLY A 3 -21.16 46.67 56.09
N LEU A 4 -22.00 45.87 56.75
CA LEU A 4 -22.11 44.42 56.60
C LEU A 4 -22.84 44.05 55.29
N GLY A 5 -22.50 42.90 54.69
CA GLY A 5 -23.35 42.25 53.70
C GLY A 5 -22.69 41.16 52.85
N ASN A 6 -22.82 39.90 53.30
CA ASN A 6 -22.83 38.60 52.61
C ASN A 6 -22.45 38.48 51.12
N ALA A 7 -21.66 37.44 50.77
CA ALA A 7 -22.18 36.24 50.10
C ALA A 7 -21.08 35.20 49.80
N LEU A 8 -21.29 33.98 50.31
CA LEU A 8 -20.67 32.76 49.84
C LEU A 8 -21.17 32.44 48.41
N ARG A 9 -20.26 32.35 47.44
CA ARG A 9 -20.40 31.55 46.20
C ARG A 9 -18.98 31.11 45.84
N GLY A 10 -18.60 29.86 46.06
CA GLY A 10 -19.08 28.72 45.29
C GLY A 10 -18.08 28.49 44.15
N GLY A 11 -16.95 27.86 44.47
CA GLY A 11 -15.92 27.54 43.49
C GLY A 11 -16.45 26.49 42.51
N PHE A 12 -16.62 26.88 41.25
CA PHE A 12 -16.80 25.93 40.17
C PHE A 12 -15.44 25.32 39.84
N ILE A 13 -15.20 24.10 40.32
CA ILE A 13 -14.18 23.23 39.72
C ILE A 13 -14.80 22.73 38.42
N GLY A 14 -14.53 23.44 37.32
CA GLY A 14 -14.81 22.93 35.99
C GLY A 14 -13.92 21.71 35.76
N ALA A 15 -14.48 20.51 35.92
CA ALA A 15 -13.84 19.29 35.46
C ALA A 15 -13.82 19.34 33.91
N GLY A 16 -12.74 19.86 33.36
CA GLY A 16 -12.45 19.73 31.93
C GLY A 16 -12.28 18.25 31.63
N LEU A 17 -13.27 17.66 30.96
CA LEU A 17 -13.15 16.32 30.39
C LEU A 17 -12.17 16.42 29.21
N SER A 18 -10.87 16.34 29.50
CA SER A 18 -9.88 16.05 28.47
C SER A 18 -10.16 14.64 27.97
N LEU A 19 -10.79 14.54 26.80
CA LEU A 19 -10.67 13.35 25.96
C LEU A 19 -9.19 13.20 25.64
N ALA A 20 -8.50 12.37 26.41
CA ALA A 20 -7.24 11.81 25.97
C ALA A 20 -7.56 11.00 24.72
N VAL A 21 -7.33 11.60 23.55
CA VAL A 21 -7.19 10.84 22.31
C VAL A 21 -5.92 10.02 22.53
N GLY A 22 -6.09 8.79 23.03
CA GLY A 22 -5.00 7.85 23.11
C GLY A 22 -4.46 7.67 21.71
N ALA A 23 -3.20 8.05 21.50
CA ALA A 23 -2.46 7.59 20.34
C ALA A 23 -2.33 6.07 20.52
N PHE A 24 -3.23 5.32 19.90
CA PHE A 24 -2.95 3.92 19.64
C PHE A 24 -1.78 3.92 18.66
N ALA A 25 -0.68 3.29 19.04
CA ALA A 25 0.37 3.03 18.07
C ALA A 25 -0.09 1.84 17.24
N ALA A 26 -0.14 1.98 15.91
CA ALA A 26 -0.42 0.86 15.01
C ALA A 26 0.47 -0.32 15.39
N SER A 27 -0.18 -1.44 15.65
CA SER A 27 0.51 -2.69 15.95
C SER A 27 0.86 -3.39 14.64
N ASN A 28 2.01 -4.04 14.61
CA ASN A 28 2.37 -4.89 13.50
C ASN A 28 1.67 -6.25 13.62
N PRO A 29 1.23 -6.85 12.49
CA PRO A 29 1.23 -6.28 11.15
C PRO A 29 0.12 -5.23 10.94
N VAL A 30 0.38 -4.21 10.09
CA VAL A 30 -0.59 -3.14 9.79
C VAL A 30 -1.81 -3.60 8.99
N VAL A 31 -1.73 -4.78 8.37
CA VAL A 31 -2.83 -5.48 7.68
C VAL A 31 -2.97 -6.86 8.31
N THR A 32 -4.19 -7.20 8.74
CA THR A 32 -4.46 -8.44 9.52
C THR A 32 -5.49 -9.36 8.87
N ASN A 33 -6.17 -8.92 7.82
CA ASN A 33 -7.21 -9.69 7.12
C ASN A 33 -6.71 -10.46 5.89
N MET A 34 -5.44 -10.28 5.49
CA MET A 34 -4.79 -10.99 4.40
C MET A 34 -3.26 -11.02 4.61
N PHE A 35 -2.56 -11.89 3.90
CA PHE A 35 -1.10 -11.90 3.89
C PHE A 35 -0.59 -10.98 2.79
N THR A 36 0.30 -10.06 3.16
CA THR A 36 0.89 -9.08 2.24
C THR A 36 2.40 -9.26 2.18
N ALA A 37 3.00 -9.03 1.02
CA ALA A 37 4.43 -9.14 0.78
C ALA A 37 4.93 -7.98 -0.10
N ASP A 38 6.25 -7.81 -0.13
CA ASP A 38 6.97 -6.86 -0.99
C ASP A 38 6.42 -5.42 -0.98
N PRO A 39 6.32 -4.76 0.19
CA PRO A 39 5.71 -3.44 0.29
C PRO A 39 6.55 -2.36 -0.40
N ALA A 40 5.88 -1.52 -1.20
CA ALA A 40 6.45 -0.30 -1.77
C ALA A 40 5.64 0.93 -1.32
N GLY A 41 6.33 1.95 -0.80
CA GLY A 41 5.71 3.18 -0.31
C GLY A 41 5.68 4.31 -1.34
N LEU A 42 4.61 5.09 -1.34
CA LEU A 42 4.47 6.34 -2.09
C LEU A 42 3.73 7.37 -1.23
N VAL A 43 4.33 8.53 -0.99
CA VAL A 43 3.62 9.67 -0.39
C VAL A 43 3.10 10.55 -1.51
N TYR A 44 1.79 10.84 -1.49
CA TYR A 44 1.15 11.74 -2.45
C TYR A 44 0.04 12.53 -1.75
N ASN A 45 0.08 13.86 -1.84
CA ASN A 45 -0.86 14.79 -1.19
C ASN A 45 -1.13 14.44 0.29
N ASP A 46 -0.05 14.41 1.09
CA ASP A 46 -0.07 14.11 2.53
C ASP A 46 -0.68 12.74 2.90
N THR A 47 -0.83 11.84 1.93
CA THR A 47 -1.30 10.48 2.14
C THR A 47 -0.18 9.49 1.80
N MET A 48 0.12 8.59 2.73
CA MET A 48 0.97 7.43 2.47
C MET A 48 0.15 6.36 1.78
N TYR A 49 0.67 5.82 0.68
CA TYR A 49 0.17 4.64 0.00
C TYR A 49 1.21 3.52 0.13
N ILE A 50 0.77 2.32 0.48
CA ILE A 50 1.58 1.10 0.43
C ILE A 50 0.98 0.18 -0.63
N PHE A 51 1.81 -0.25 -1.56
CA PHE A 51 1.50 -1.20 -2.61
C PHE A 51 2.12 -2.54 -2.21
N THR A 52 1.34 -3.61 -2.20
CA THR A 52 1.83 -4.94 -1.77
C THR A 52 1.42 -6.01 -2.76
N GLY A 53 2.22 -7.07 -2.87
CA GLY A 53 1.71 -8.34 -3.36
C GLY A 53 0.77 -8.97 -2.32
N HIS A 54 -0.10 -9.87 -2.77
CA HIS A 54 -1.00 -10.66 -1.94
C HIS A 54 -0.56 -12.12 -1.95
N ASP A 55 -0.17 -12.64 -0.79
CA ASP A 55 0.27 -14.03 -0.65
C ASP A 55 -0.94 -14.93 -0.34
N GLU A 56 -1.22 -15.84 -1.26
CA GLU A 56 -2.37 -16.75 -1.24
C GLU A 56 -1.93 -18.21 -1.07
N ALA A 57 -0.66 -18.47 -0.78
CA ALA A 57 -0.15 -19.83 -0.59
C ALA A 57 -0.85 -20.49 0.62
N PRO A 58 -1.49 -21.67 0.46
CA PRO A 58 -2.10 -22.36 1.58
C PRO A 58 -1.04 -22.94 2.52
N ALA A 59 -1.41 -23.16 3.78
CA ALA A 59 -0.52 -23.75 4.77
C ALA A 59 0.09 -25.08 4.28
N GLY A 60 1.41 -25.21 4.37
CA GLY A 60 2.15 -26.39 3.91
C GLY A 60 2.42 -26.42 2.41
N HIS A 61 2.07 -25.37 1.66
CA HIS A 61 2.52 -25.21 0.28
C HIS A 61 3.95 -24.69 0.22
N GLU A 62 4.79 -25.32 -0.59
CA GLU A 62 6.13 -24.84 -0.89
C GLU A 62 6.06 -23.93 -2.13
N GLY A 63 6.46 -22.66 -1.97
CA GLY A 63 6.45 -21.65 -3.03
C GLY A 63 5.42 -20.54 -2.83
N TYR A 64 5.39 -19.60 -3.77
CA TYR A 64 4.55 -18.40 -3.73
C TYR A 64 3.34 -18.54 -4.63
N ILE A 65 2.15 -18.22 -4.12
CA ILE A 65 0.94 -18.05 -4.94
C ILE A 65 0.51 -16.59 -4.78
N MET A 66 0.73 -15.81 -5.84
CA MET A 66 0.43 -14.37 -5.84
C MET A 66 -0.20 -13.99 -7.18
N ASN A 67 -1.44 -13.50 -7.17
CA ASN A 67 -2.21 -13.23 -8.39
C ASN A 67 -2.52 -11.74 -8.62
N ASP A 68 -2.47 -10.94 -7.56
CA ASP A 68 -2.78 -9.51 -7.59
C ASP A 68 -1.95 -8.70 -6.59
N TRP A 69 -2.08 -7.39 -6.73
CA TRP A 69 -1.49 -6.42 -5.83
C TRP A 69 -2.56 -5.54 -5.20
N HIS A 70 -2.44 -5.35 -3.90
CA HIS A 70 -3.31 -4.53 -3.09
C HIS A 70 -2.68 -3.17 -2.81
N ILE A 71 -3.53 -2.17 -2.57
CA ILE A 71 -3.11 -0.84 -2.13
C ILE A 71 -3.75 -0.55 -0.78
N PHE A 72 -2.95 -0.05 0.15
CA PHE A 72 -3.39 0.50 1.42
C PHE A 72 -3.02 1.98 1.48
N SER A 73 -3.84 2.80 2.14
CA SER A 73 -3.52 4.21 2.32
C SER A 73 -3.76 4.69 3.74
N SER A 74 -2.94 5.59 4.22
CA SER A 74 -3.08 6.21 5.54
C SER A 74 -2.70 7.69 5.49
N GLY A 75 -3.45 8.52 6.22
CA GLY A 75 -3.12 9.93 6.43
C GLY A 75 -2.39 10.20 7.75
N ASP A 76 -2.34 9.21 8.65
CA ASP A 76 -1.81 9.34 10.01
C ASP A 76 -0.75 8.28 10.35
N MET A 77 -0.44 7.36 9.41
CA MET A 77 0.44 6.20 9.56
C MET A 77 -0.03 5.19 10.61
N ASP A 78 -1.25 5.31 11.11
CA ASP A 78 -1.83 4.48 12.16
C ASP A 78 -3.06 3.71 11.64
N THR A 79 -4.02 4.45 11.07
CA THR A 79 -5.22 3.89 10.47
C THR A 79 -5.01 3.67 8.97
N TRP A 80 -5.16 2.42 8.53
CA TRP A 80 -4.96 2.02 7.14
C TRP A 80 -6.30 1.70 6.46
N VAL A 81 -6.53 2.33 5.31
CA VAL A 81 -7.68 2.06 4.42
C VAL A 81 -7.25 1.09 3.33
N ASP A 82 -7.88 -0.08 3.28
CA ASP A 82 -7.75 -1.04 2.18
C ASP A 82 -8.44 -0.47 0.92
N ARG A 83 -7.67 -0.34 -0.17
CA ARG A 83 -8.15 0.12 -1.48
C ARG A 83 -8.40 -1.04 -2.45
N GLY A 84 -8.26 -2.28 -1.97
CA GLY A 84 -8.51 -3.52 -2.70
C GLY A 84 -7.39 -3.89 -3.69
N ALA A 85 -7.64 -4.96 -4.45
CA ALA A 85 -6.81 -5.42 -5.55
C ALA A 85 -6.84 -4.40 -6.70
N ALA A 86 -5.82 -3.53 -6.75
CA ALA A 86 -5.76 -2.41 -7.70
C ALA A 86 -5.13 -2.78 -9.04
N LEU A 87 -4.41 -3.90 -9.10
CA LEU A 87 -3.79 -4.47 -10.28
C LEU A 87 -3.73 -5.99 -10.14
N SER A 88 -3.84 -6.73 -11.25
CA SER A 88 -3.67 -8.19 -11.26
C SER A 88 -2.87 -8.63 -12.48
N ILE A 89 -2.37 -9.88 -12.46
CA ILE A 89 -1.70 -10.48 -13.62
C ILE A 89 -2.57 -10.39 -14.88
N LYS A 90 -3.89 -10.52 -14.75
CA LYS A 90 -4.83 -10.48 -15.88
C LYS A 90 -4.84 -9.14 -16.63
N SER A 91 -4.35 -8.07 -16.01
CA SER A 91 -4.21 -6.76 -16.66
C SER A 91 -3.13 -6.77 -17.75
N PHE A 92 -2.18 -7.70 -17.69
CA PHE A 92 -1.10 -7.87 -18.67
C PHE A 92 -1.37 -9.10 -19.53
N LYS A 93 -1.89 -8.92 -20.75
CA LYS A 93 -2.26 -10.03 -21.66
C LYS A 93 -1.08 -10.95 -22.02
N TRP A 94 0.14 -10.44 -21.92
CA TRP A 94 1.38 -11.16 -22.19
C TRP A 94 1.93 -11.90 -20.97
N ALA A 95 1.47 -11.60 -19.74
CA ALA A 95 1.93 -12.26 -18.53
C ALA A 95 1.20 -13.59 -18.30
N ARG A 96 1.79 -14.47 -17.47
CA ARG A 96 1.26 -15.80 -17.14
C ARG A 96 1.10 -16.04 -15.64
N GLY A 97 1.77 -15.28 -14.78
CA GLY A 97 1.63 -15.44 -13.34
C GLY A 97 2.60 -14.57 -12.55
N SER A 98 2.69 -14.88 -11.25
CA SER A 98 3.68 -14.34 -10.32
C SER A 98 3.54 -12.84 -10.08
N ALA A 99 2.51 -12.41 -9.34
CA ALA A 99 2.34 -11.02 -8.93
C ALA A 99 3.37 -10.62 -7.85
N TRP A 100 4.65 -10.63 -8.22
CA TRP A 100 5.79 -10.45 -7.33
C TRP A 100 6.09 -8.97 -7.06
N ALA A 101 7.17 -8.70 -6.30
CA ALA A 101 7.63 -7.37 -5.95
C ALA A 101 7.47 -6.31 -7.05
N SER A 102 7.06 -5.12 -6.60
CA SER A 102 6.68 -4.02 -7.46
C SER A 102 6.99 -2.67 -6.82
N GLN A 103 6.96 -1.59 -7.60
CA GLN A 103 7.14 -0.23 -7.10
C GLN A 103 6.35 0.78 -7.93
N THR A 104 5.70 1.74 -7.26
CA THR A 104 4.96 2.83 -7.90
C THR A 104 5.69 4.16 -7.75
N ILE A 105 5.66 4.97 -8.80
CA ILE A 105 6.17 6.34 -8.78
C ILE A 105 5.22 7.29 -9.51
N GLU A 106 5.08 8.52 -9.01
CA GLU A 106 4.37 9.59 -9.70
C GLU A 106 5.31 10.30 -10.69
N ARG A 107 4.79 10.62 -11.87
CA ARG A 107 5.44 11.54 -12.80
C ARG A 107 4.40 12.19 -13.71
N ASN A 108 4.42 13.52 -13.78
CA ASN A 108 3.59 14.32 -14.70
C ASN A 108 2.07 14.06 -14.56
N GLY A 109 1.56 13.90 -13.33
CA GLY A 109 0.15 13.64 -13.06
C GLY A 109 -0.30 12.23 -13.45
N LYS A 110 0.64 11.28 -13.50
CA LYS A 110 0.42 9.86 -13.79
C LYS A 110 1.20 9.02 -12.79
N PHE A 111 0.66 7.85 -12.48
CA PHE A 111 1.28 6.90 -11.56
C PHE A 111 1.72 5.69 -12.35
N TYR A 112 3.02 5.41 -12.34
CA TYR A 112 3.63 4.29 -13.05
C TYR A 112 3.98 3.21 -12.05
N TRP A 113 3.40 2.04 -12.23
CA TRP A 113 3.61 0.88 -11.36
C TRP A 113 4.42 -0.17 -12.11
N TYR A 114 5.69 -0.30 -11.72
CA TYR A 114 6.61 -1.30 -12.26
C TYR A 114 6.43 -2.60 -11.49
N VAL A 115 6.21 -3.70 -12.20
CA VAL A 115 5.85 -4.99 -11.60
C VAL A 115 6.76 -6.10 -12.10
N THR A 116 7.10 -7.03 -11.21
CA THR A 116 7.74 -8.30 -11.60
C THR A 116 6.66 -9.32 -11.91
N VAL A 117 6.73 -9.95 -13.08
CA VAL A 117 5.78 -10.99 -13.52
C VAL A 117 6.49 -12.09 -14.28
N HIS A 118 5.91 -13.29 -14.31
CA HIS A 118 6.38 -14.36 -15.18
C HIS A 118 5.65 -14.29 -16.53
N ASP A 119 6.37 -14.29 -17.65
CA ASP A 119 5.80 -14.15 -19.01
C ASP A 119 5.44 -15.50 -19.67
N GLY A 120 5.76 -16.61 -18.99
CA GLY A 120 5.58 -17.98 -19.48
C GLY A 120 6.88 -18.66 -19.88
N ARG A 121 7.96 -17.90 -20.09
CA ARG A 121 9.32 -18.42 -20.25
C ARG A 121 10.21 -18.06 -19.07
N ASP A 122 10.20 -16.79 -18.67
CA ASP A 122 11.05 -16.23 -17.63
C ASP A 122 10.32 -15.11 -16.86
N PHE A 123 11.01 -14.53 -15.87
CA PHE A 123 10.60 -13.26 -15.26
C PHE A 123 10.86 -12.07 -16.20
N ALA A 124 9.94 -11.11 -16.14
CA ALA A 124 9.94 -9.88 -16.89
C ALA A 124 9.44 -8.73 -16.01
N VAL A 125 9.78 -7.50 -16.41
CA VAL A 125 9.27 -6.29 -15.76
C VAL A 125 8.16 -5.71 -16.62
N GLY A 126 6.97 -5.58 -16.06
CA GLY A 126 5.84 -4.85 -16.64
C GLY A 126 5.78 -3.41 -16.15
N VAL A 127 4.99 -2.58 -16.82
CA VAL A 127 4.64 -1.23 -16.34
C VAL A 127 3.15 -0.98 -16.56
N ALA A 128 2.43 -0.67 -15.48
CA ALA A 128 1.07 -0.19 -15.52
C ALA A 128 1.00 1.32 -15.28
N VAL A 129 -0.09 1.95 -15.72
CA VAL A 129 -0.32 3.39 -15.54
C VAL A 129 -1.73 3.66 -15.01
N ALA A 130 -1.84 4.65 -14.12
CA ALA A 130 -3.10 5.19 -13.62
C ALA A 130 -3.06 6.74 -13.54
N ASP A 131 -4.24 7.35 -13.45
CA ASP A 131 -4.42 8.80 -13.25
C ASP A 131 -4.47 9.19 -11.75
N HIS A 132 -4.55 8.20 -10.86
CA HIS A 132 -4.64 8.38 -9.41
C HIS A 132 -3.84 7.26 -8.72
N PRO A 133 -3.20 7.47 -7.55
CA PRO A 133 -2.35 6.47 -6.92
C PRO A 133 -3.10 5.18 -6.56
N ALA A 134 -4.39 5.27 -6.27
CA ALA A 134 -5.27 4.12 -6.00
C ALA A 134 -5.87 3.47 -7.27
N GLY A 135 -5.38 3.81 -8.46
CA GLY A 135 -5.86 3.23 -9.72
C GLY A 135 -7.09 3.95 -10.31
N PRO A 136 -7.79 3.32 -11.27
CA PRO A 136 -7.53 1.98 -11.80
C PRO A 136 -6.24 1.93 -12.66
N TYR A 137 -5.46 0.87 -12.49
CA TYR A 137 -4.25 0.62 -13.28
C TYR A 137 -4.54 -0.21 -14.53
N LYS A 138 -3.83 0.08 -15.62
CA LYS A 138 -3.83 -0.69 -16.86
C LYS A 138 -2.41 -0.86 -17.39
N ASP A 139 -2.15 -1.94 -18.14
CA ASP A 139 -0.88 -2.10 -18.86
C ASP A 139 -0.62 -0.87 -19.75
N ALA A 140 0.50 -0.18 -19.50
CA ALA A 140 0.79 1.09 -20.13
C ALA A 140 1.30 0.93 -21.56
N ILE A 141 1.86 -0.23 -21.92
CA ILE A 141 2.58 -0.43 -23.19
C ILE A 141 2.17 -1.70 -23.95
N GLY A 142 1.38 -2.59 -23.33
CA GLY A 142 0.85 -3.80 -23.97
C GLY A 142 1.86 -4.93 -24.14
N LYS A 143 3.04 -4.81 -23.52
CA LYS A 143 4.17 -5.76 -23.57
C LYS A 143 5.07 -5.58 -22.34
N ALA A 144 6.03 -6.49 -22.16
CA ALA A 144 7.07 -6.32 -21.15
C ALA A 144 7.91 -5.06 -21.43
N LEU A 145 8.27 -4.34 -20.36
CA LEU A 145 9.23 -3.25 -20.40
C LEU A 145 10.66 -3.79 -20.47
N ILE A 146 10.96 -4.78 -19.62
CA ILE A 146 12.23 -5.52 -19.62
C ILE A 146 11.91 -7.01 -19.72
N THR A 147 12.63 -7.71 -20.59
CA THR A 147 12.59 -9.17 -20.72
C THR A 147 13.94 -9.76 -20.33
N SER A 148 13.96 -11.05 -19.98
CA SER A 148 15.19 -11.82 -19.69
C SER A 148 16.25 -11.66 -20.80
N ASP A 149 15.83 -11.69 -22.07
CA ASP A 149 16.71 -11.53 -23.24
C ASP A 149 17.40 -10.15 -23.32
N MET A 150 16.85 -9.12 -22.66
CA MET A 150 17.45 -7.77 -22.59
C MET A 150 18.53 -7.67 -21.51
N THR A 151 18.68 -8.69 -20.66
CA THR A 151 19.64 -8.74 -19.56
C THR A 151 20.56 -9.96 -19.67
N PRO A 152 21.40 -10.06 -20.72
CA PRO A 152 22.18 -11.26 -21.05
C PRO A 152 23.34 -11.57 -20.08
N ALA A 153 23.56 -10.72 -19.07
CA ALA A 153 24.55 -10.89 -18.01
C ALA A 153 23.89 -11.26 -16.67
N ASN A 154 22.74 -11.93 -16.72
CA ASN A 154 22.14 -12.61 -15.58
C ASN A 154 23.20 -13.54 -14.97
N SER A 155 23.77 -13.11 -13.85
CA SER A 155 24.71 -13.90 -13.05
C SER A 155 24.03 -15.23 -12.78
N GLY A 156 24.63 -16.36 -13.20
CA GLY A 156 24.05 -17.70 -13.12
C GLY A 156 23.87 -18.23 -11.69
N VAL A 157 23.23 -17.44 -10.84
CA VAL A 157 22.89 -17.68 -9.44
C VAL A 157 21.36 -17.75 -9.24
N ASN A 158 20.60 -17.88 -10.32
CA ASN A 158 19.18 -18.23 -10.26
C ASN A 158 18.99 -19.71 -10.54
#